data_AF-A0A9W9WMP4-F1
#
_entry.id   AF-A0A9W9WMP4-F1
#
_cell.length_a   1.000
_cell.length_b   1.000
_cell.length_c   1.000
_cell.angle_alpha   90.00
_cell.angle_beta   90.00
_cell.angle_gamma   90.00
#
_symmetry.space_group_name_H-M   'P 1'
#
loop_
_entity.id
_entity.type
_entity.pdbx_description
1 polymer ?
#
loop_
_entity_poly.entity_id
_entity_poly.type
_entity_poly.pdbx_seq_one_letter_code
_entity_poly.pdbx_strand_id
1 'polypeptide(L)'
;MKDPGTAKASFVVILLLVMANATSLLDDAGLQQEWRAKARSWIHVAQSWVSAPIEKDRLSLDGLQVYCLLLLARQVNCVGADLVWISAGSLMRMAIQMGLHQDPDHLGGMALLQKETRRRLWYTILEMNVQAALDSGMRPMVTADDFDTRPPSNLNDEDLDNGMQWDSPKEMFPTPTRVSFQCLLASSVLLRLEATRVINALQEEPPYDRVLRLGEELASVCRNATVSIDHHKSVAKNLWPTEFPYSCCDHFHRRFLLCLHLPYAAKAAHNPLYSFSSKAGFEAALDLVSLLDDEIYRRLLLVGGGMFRDILTRGALLVFLELITQLENDSSAFVRKRNQARREPFLEDARNIVQYAQDRLSYGETNVKGYVFVSMAMGQVDAMLSDSSTKDAIFKSASESLEVCHGILRSTAANLLSRITIDPNVACGTGCDAMAIPSVDDINFDFMNDGNIDFELAGSWLVRQWEDKAWS
;
A
#
# COMPACT_ATOMS: atom_id res chain seq x y z
N MET A 1 -23.63 8.56 24.86
CA MET A 1 -23.84 7.27 25.57
C MET A 1 -24.23 7.57 27.01
N LYS A 2 -25.33 7.01 27.52
CA LYS A 2 -25.80 7.29 28.90
C LYS A 2 -25.33 6.25 29.94
N ASP A 3 -24.74 5.12 29.52
CA ASP A 3 -24.09 4.14 30.41
C ASP A 3 -22.96 3.38 29.67
N PRO A 4 -21.67 3.64 29.96
CA PRO A 4 -20.53 2.95 29.34
C PRO A 4 -20.51 1.43 29.57
N GLY A 5 -21.08 0.93 30.67
CA GLY A 5 -21.04 -0.49 31.03
C GLY A 5 -21.93 -1.39 30.15
N THR A 6 -22.82 -0.78 29.36
CA THR A 6 -23.79 -1.48 28.48
C THR A 6 -23.35 -1.56 27.02
N ALA A 7 -22.16 -1.04 26.69
CA ALA A 7 -21.66 -1.04 25.32
C ALA A 7 -21.42 -2.48 24.81
N LYS A 8 -21.86 -2.76 23.58
CA LYS A 8 -21.55 -4.02 22.92
C LYS A 8 -20.03 -4.18 22.78
N ALA A 9 -19.52 -5.39 23.01
CA ALA A 9 -18.09 -5.67 22.86
C ALA A 9 -17.56 -5.32 21.46
N SER A 10 -18.33 -5.60 20.41
CA SER A 10 -17.99 -5.24 19.03
C SER A 10 -17.76 -3.74 18.86
N PHE A 11 -18.63 -2.90 19.44
CA PHE A 11 -18.49 -1.45 19.39
C PHE A 11 -17.22 -0.96 20.07
N VAL A 12 -16.87 -1.51 21.23
CA VAL A 12 -15.63 -1.15 21.93
C VAL A 12 -14.42 -1.51 21.08
N VAL A 13 -14.39 -2.71 20.48
CA VAL A 13 -13.28 -3.13 19.61
C VAL A 13 -13.20 -2.27 18.34
N ILE A 14 -14.34 -1.92 17.73
CA ILE A 14 -14.39 -0.99 16.59
C ILE A 14 -13.76 0.36 16.98
N LEU A 15 -14.14 0.92 18.13
CA LEU A 15 -13.59 2.20 18.60
C LEU A 15 -12.08 2.13 18.81
N LEU A 16 -11.58 1.05 19.44
CA LEU A 16 -10.15 0.82 19.61
C LEU A 16 -9.42 0.77 18.27
N LEU A 17 -9.98 0.07 17.28
CA LEU A 17 -9.39 -0.04 15.95
C LEU A 17 -9.47 1.27 15.15
N VAL A 18 -10.54 2.05 15.27
CA VAL A 18 -10.62 3.39 14.66
C VAL A 18 -9.50 4.28 15.21
N MET A 19 -9.29 4.27 16.52
CA MET A 19 -8.16 5.00 17.13
C MET A 19 -6.81 4.45 16.67
N ALA A 20 -6.65 3.12 16.59
CA ALA A 20 -5.43 2.47 16.09
C ALA A 20 -5.12 2.87 14.64
N ASN A 21 -6.13 3.01 13.77
CA ASN A 21 -5.93 3.43 12.38
C ASN A 21 -5.60 4.92 12.26
N ALA A 22 -6.02 5.75 13.23
CA ALA A 22 -5.74 7.18 13.22
C ALA A 22 -4.35 7.56 13.78
N THR A 23 -3.68 6.66 14.52
CA THR A 23 -2.40 6.96 15.19
C THR A 23 -1.28 7.34 14.23
N SER A 24 -1.24 6.75 13.03
CA SER A 24 -0.24 7.05 11.99
C SER A 24 -0.39 8.46 11.42
N LEU A 25 -1.58 9.06 11.55
CA LEU A 25 -1.94 10.35 10.98
C LEU A 25 -1.63 11.52 11.93
N LEU A 26 -1.29 11.23 13.19
CA LEU A 26 -0.94 12.23 14.19
C LEU A 26 0.35 12.96 13.82
N ASP A 27 0.34 14.29 14.02
CA ASP A 27 1.46 15.19 13.75
C ASP A 27 2.54 15.13 14.84
N ASP A 28 2.10 15.26 16.08
CA ASP A 28 2.99 15.34 17.23
C ASP A 28 3.74 14.03 17.42
N ALA A 29 5.05 14.04 17.18
CA ALA A 29 5.91 12.86 17.24
C ALA A 29 5.94 12.20 18.64
N GLY A 30 5.81 13.00 19.72
CA GLY A 30 5.79 12.50 21.09
C GLY A 30 4.52 11.73 21.39
N LEU A 31 3.37 12.32 21.07
CA LEU A 31 2.07 11.65 21.15
C LEU A 31 2.04 10.43 20.22
N GLN A 32 2.49 10.58 18.98
CA GLN A 32 2.49 9.51 18.00
C GLN A 32 3.17 8.24 18.52
N GLN A 33 4.30 8.37 19.22
CA GLN A 33 5.00 7.22 19.80
C GLN A 33 4.22 6.54 20.94
N GLU A 34 3.63 7.32 21.85
CA GLU A 34 2.80 6.78 22.95
C GLU A 34 1.55 6.07 22.38
N TRP A 35 0.87 6.71 21.44
CA TRP A 35 -0.34 6.19 20.83
C TRP A 35 -0.05 4.98 19.95
N ARG A 36 1.13 4.87 19.33
CA ARG A 36 1.56 3.64 18.63
C ARG A 36 1.70 2.44 19.57
N ALA A 37 2.25 2.63 20.77
CA ALA A 37 2.33 1.56 21.76
C ALA A 37 0.91 1.07 22.14
N LYS A 38 -0.01 2.01 22.39
CA LYS A 38 -1.43 1.70 22.64
C LYS A 38 -2.11 1.01 21.46
N ALA A 39 -1.86 1.48 20.23
CA ALA A 39 -2.42 0.90 19.02
C ALA A 39 -2.00 -0.57 18.84
N ARG A 40 -0.75 -0.92 19.15
CA ARG A 40 -0.30 -2.33 19.15
C ARG A 40 -1.11 -3.17 20.13
N SER A 41 -1.29 -2.70 21.37
CA SER A 41 -2.13 -3.40 22.35
C SER A 41 -3.58 -3.55 21.88
N TRP A 42 -4.16 -2.52 21.26
CA TRP A 42 -5.51 -2.59 20.70
C TRP A 42 -5.63 -3.56 19.53
N ILE A 43 -4.62 -3.63 18.67
CA ILE A 43 -4.52 -4.62 17.59
C ILE A 43 -4.48 -6.04 18.18
N HIS A 44 -3.71 -6.27 19.26
CA HIS A 44 -3.68 -7.57 19.93
C HIS A 44 -5.03 -7.94 20.57
N VAL A 45 -5.69 -6.98 21.22
CA VAL A 45 -7.05 -7.17 21.76
C VAL A 45 -8.03 -7.52 20.64
N ALA A 46 -8.01 -6.79 19.54
CA ALA A 46 -8.87 -7.06 18.39
C ALA A 46 -8.54 -8.40 17.72
N GLN A 47 -7.27 -8.78 17.58
CA GLN A 47 -6.86 -10.06 17.03
C GLN A 47 -7.33 -11.22 17.91
N SER A 48 -7.17 -11.09 19.23
CA SER A 48 -7.70 -12.06 20.20
C SER A 48 -9.23 -12.12 20.12
N TRP A 49 -9.87 -10.95 19.98
CA TRP A 49 -11.31 -10.87 19.76
C TRP A 49 -11.72 -11.43 18.41
N VAL A 50 -10.93 -11.47 17.34
CA VAL A 50 -11.37 -12.15 16.11
C VAL A 50 -11.18 -13.66 16.23
N SER A 51 -10.11 -14.11 16.88
CA SER A 51 -9.70 -15.52 16.95
C SER A 51 -10.27 -16.33 18.12
N ALA A 52 -10.93 -15.72 19.11
CA ALA A 52 -11.42 -16.47 20.27
C ALA A 52 -12.51 -17.52 19.92
N PRO A 53 -12.58 -18.63 20.67
CA PRO A 53 -13.54 -19.71 20.43
C PRO A 53 -14.99 -19.22 20.61
N ILE A 54 -15.92 -19.77 19.81
CA ILE A 54 -17.32 -19.31 19.56
C ILE A 54 -17.40 -18.31 18.39
N GLU A 55 -17.14 -18.83 17.18
CA GLU A 55 -17.15 -18.05 15.92
C GLU A 55 -18.52 -17.46 15.57
N LYS A 56 -19.61 -18.09 16.02
CA LYS A 56 -20.97 -17.75 15.59
C LYS A 56 -21.40 -16.32 15.98
N ASP A 57 -21.02 -15.84 17.15
CA ASP A 57 -21.38 -14.49 17.62
C ASP A 57 -20.66 -13.39 16.83
N ARG A 58 -19.62 -13.76 16.07
CA ARG A 58 -18.82 -12.86 15.23
C ARG A 58 -19.18 -12.92 13.76
N LEU A 59 -20.03 -13.87 13.35
CA LEU A 59 -20.66 -13.90 12.03
C LEU A 59 -21.77 -12.83 11.96
N SER A 60 -21.37 -11.58 12.16
CA SER A 60 -22.21 -10.38 12.14
C SER A 60 -21.54 -9.28 11.31
N LEU A 61 -22.32 -8.30 10.85
CA LEU A 61 -21.76 -7.17 10.10
C LEU A 61 -20.73 -6.41 10.94
N ASP A 62 -21.00 -6.23 12.24
CA ASP A 62 -20.03 -5.67 13.19
C ASP A 62 -18.73 -6.48 13.27
N GLY A 63 -18.82 -7.82 13.26
CA GLY A 63 -17.65 -8.70 13.29
C GLY A 63 -16.80 -8.58 12.02
N LEU A 64 -17.43 -8.48 10.86
CA LEU A 64 -16.76 -8.18 9.59
C LEU A 64 -16.12 -6.79 9.59
N GLN A 65 -16.80 -5.76 10.14
CA GLN A 65 -16.23 -4.42 10.30
C GLN A 65 -15.00 -4.40 11.21
N VAL A 66 -15.07 -5.09 12.36
CA VAL A 66 -13.91 -5.30 13.24
C VAL A 66 -12.76 -5.93 12.47
N TYR A 67 -13.03 -6.97 11.68
CA TYR A 67 -11.97 -7.66 10.96
C TYR A 67 -11.37 -6.77 9.86
N CYS A 68 -12.18 -6.05 9.07
CA CYS A 68 -11.69 -5.06 8.10
C CYS A 68 -10.78 -4.01 8.77
N LEU A 69 -11.25 -3.40 9.87
CA LEU A 69 -10.48 -2.38 10.59
C LEU A 69 -9.19 -2.94 11.22
N LEU A 70 -9.20 -4.20 11.64
CA LEU A 70 -8.02 -4.89 12.15
C LEU A 70 -6.96 -5.09 11.06
N LEU A 71 -7.37 -5.50 9.84
CA LEU A 71 -6.44 -5.66 8.73
C LEU A 71 -5.80 -4.31 8.34
N LEU A 72 -6.61 -3.24 8.28
CA LEU A 72 -6.08 -1.89 8.06
C LEU A 72 -5.14 -1.47 9.19
N ALA A 73 -5.52 -1.68 10.45
CA ALA A 73 -4.70 -1.26 11.59
C ALA A 73 -3.34 -1.95 11.58
N ARG A 74 -3.29 -3.23 11.19
CA ARG A 74 -2.05 -3.99 11.00
C ARG A 74 -1.15 -3.41 9.92
N GLN A 75 -1.70 -3.02 8.76
CA GLN A 75 -0.93 -2.34 7.72
C GLN A 75 -0.47 -0.96 8.17
N VAL A 76 -1.36 -0.14 8.71
CA VAL A 76 -1.10 1.26 9.11
C VAL A 76 -0.08 1.37 10.25
N ASN A 77 -0.01 0.37 11.14
CA ASN A 77 0.91 0.36 12.29
C ASN A 77 2.10 -0.61 12.12
N CYS A 78 2.28 -1.19 10.94
CA CYS A 78 3.33 -2.17 10.64
C CYS A 78 3.33 -3.35 11.64
N VAL A 79 2.16 -3.93 11.93
CA VAL A 79 1.99 -5.09 12.82
C VAL A 79 1.63 -6.32 11.99
N GLY A 80 2.63 -7.14 11.65
CA GLY A 80 2.43 -8.30 10.78
C GLY A 80 1.76 -7.93 9.45
N ALA A 81 2.12 -6.78 8.88
CA ALA A 81 1.51 -6.22 7.68
C ALA A 81 1.68 -7.14 6.46
N ASP A 82 2.82 -7.85 6.38
CA ASP A 82 3.12 -8.78 5.29
C ASP A 82 2.27 -10.07 5.35
N LEU A 83 1.64 -10.35 6.49
CA LEU A 83 0.76 -11.51 6.71
C LEU A 83 -0.73 -11.18 6.51
N VAL A 84 -1.05 -10.00 5.98
CA VAL A 84 -2.43 -9.54 5.82
C VAL A 84 -3.20 -10.38 4.81
N TRP A 85 -2.56 -10.87 3.74
CA TRP A 85 -3.23 -11.71 2.72
C TRP A 85 -3.89 -12.97 3.30
N ILE A 86 -3.21 -13.66 4.22
CA ILE A 86 -3.75 -14.85 4.89
C ILE A 86 -5.04 -14.49 5.65
N SER A 87 -4.99 -13.38 6.39
CA SER A 87 -6.11 -12.91 7.22
C SER A 87 -7.25 -12.35 6.37
N ALA A 88 -6.93 -11.67 5.26
CA ALA A 88 -7.90 -11.26 4.25
C ALA A 88 -8.65 -12.46 3.66
N GLY A 89 -8.01 -13.63 3.56
CA GLY A 89 -8.69 -14.84 3.11
C GLY A 89 -9.66 -15.42 4.11
N SER A 90 -9.35 -15.36 5.40
CA SER A 90 -10.32 -15.71 6.44
C SER A 90 -11.50 -14.74 6.45
N LEU A 91 -11.24 -13.43 6.29
CA LEU A 91 -12.28 -12.41 6.15
C LEU A 91 -13.18 -12.65 4.92
N MET A 92 -12.60 -12.96 3.77
CA MET A 92 -13.34 -13.27 2.54
C MET A 92 -14.27 -14.48 2.75
N ARG A 93 -13.76 -15.58 3.31
CA ARG A 93 -14.57 -16.78 3.60
C ARG A 93 -15.69 -16.49 4.60
N MET A 94 -15.43 -15.67 5.61
CA MET A 94 -16.44 -15.25 6.58
C MET A 94 -17.58 -14.45 5.91
N ALA A 95 -17.24 -13.52 5.03
CA ALA A 95 -18.21 -12.75 4.26
C ALA A 95 -19.04 -13.63 3.31
N ILE A 96 -18.39 -14.58 2.63
CA ILE A 96 -19.07 -15.55 1.75
C ILE A 96 -20.03 -16.43 2.57
N GLN A 97 -19.58 -16.96 3.72
CA GLN A 97 -20.40 -17.76 4.64
C GLN A 97 -21.64 -16.99 5.12
N MET A 98 -21.53 -15.67 5.28
CA MET A 98 -22.63 -14.77 5.63
C MET A 98 -23.49 -14.32 4.43
N GLY A 99 -23.19 -14.79 3.22
CA GLY A 99 -23.93 -14.50 2.00
C GLY A 99 -23.70 -13.08 1.44
N LEU A 100 -22.58 -12.42 1.73
CA LEU A 100 -22.31 -11.06 1.22
C LEU A 100 -21.97 -11.02 -0.28
N HIS A 101 -21.56 -12.16 -0.84
CA HIS A 101 -21.33 -12.37 -2.28
C HIS A 101 -22.63 -12.47 -3.10
N GLN A 102 -23.77 -12.57 -2.40
CA GLN A 102 -25.10 -12.59 -3.01
C GLN A 102 -25.77 -11.22 -2.85
N ASP A 103 -26.30 -10.63 -3.93
CA ASP A 103 -26.96 -9.34 -3.86
C ASP A 103 -28.18 -9.44 -2.92
N PRO A 104 -28.32 -8.51 -1.96
CA PRO A 104 -29.39 -8.58 -0.97
C PRO A 104 -30.80 -8.41 -1.57
N ASP A 105 -30.95 -8.01 -2.84
CA ASP A 105 -32.23 -8.05 -3.54
C ASP A 105 -32.70 -9.47 -3.82
N HIS A 106 -31.79 -10.45 -3.88
CA HIS A 106 -32.12 -11.88 -4.07
C HIS A 106 -32.42 -12.60 -2.74
N LEU A 107 -32.13 -11.97 -1.59
CA LEU A 107 -32.17 -12.59 -0.25
C LEU A 107 -33.47 -12.31 0.53
N GLY A 108 -34.50 -11.74 -0.11
CA GLY A 108 -35.81 -11.45 0.49
C GLY A 108 -35.97 -10.03 1.07
N GLY A 109 -36.92 -9.86 2.00
CA GLY A 109 -37.28 -8.56 2.57
C GLY A 109 -36.21 -8.02 3.51
N MET A 110 -35.48 -6.99 3.07
CA MET A 110 -34.41 -6.32 3.81
C MET A 110 -34.52 -4.80 3.66
N ALA A 111 -34.32 -4.06 4.75
CA ALA A 111 -34.34 -2.59 4.72
C ALA A 111 -33.21 -2.04 3.83
N LEU A 112 -33.45 -0.91 3.15
CA LEU A 112 -32.51 -0.32 2.19
C LEU A 112 -31.12 -0.09 2.80
N LEU A 113 -31.06 0.52 3.98
CA LEU A 113 -29.81 0.74 4.72
C LEU A 113 -29.03 -0.56 4.95
N GLN A 114 -29.73 -1.65 5.31
CA GLN A 114 -29.09 -2.94 5.54
C GLN A 114 -28.58 -3.57 4.24
N LYS A 115 -29.35 -3.47 3.14
CA LYS A 115 -28.92 -3.91 1.82
C LYS A 115 -27.65 -3.19 1.39
N GLU A 116 -27.64 -1.87 1.50
CA GLU A 116 -26.53 -1.03 1.11
C GLU A 116 -25.30 -1.26 2.01
N THR A 117 -25.49 -1.44 3.32
CA THR A 117 -24.40 -1.80 4.25
C THR A 117 -23.73 -3.12 3.84
N ARG A 118 -24.50 -4.13 3.40
CA ARG A 118 -23.95 -5.39 2.89
C ARG A 118 -23.14 -5.20 1.61
N ARG A 119 -23.65 -4.41 0.65
CA ARG A 119 -22.91 -4.09 -0.60
C ARG A 119 -21.61 -3.37 -0.30
N ARG A 120 -21.64 -2.33 0.53
CA ARG A 120 -20.44 -1.59 0.93
C ARG A 120 -19.42 -2.48 1.62
N LEU A 121 -19.86 -3.34 2.53
CA LEU A 121 -18.93 -4.22 3.24
C LEU A 121 -18.33 -5.29 2.30
N TRP A 122 -19.12 -5.84 1.38
CA TRP A 122 -18.62 -6.75 0.35
C TRP A 122 -17.54 -6.10 -0.51
N TYR A 123 -17.78 -4.90 -1.02
CA TYR A 123 -16.81 -4.19 -1.85
C TYR A 123 -15.56 -3.71 -1.09
N THR A 124 -15.68 -3.39 0.21
CA THR A 124 -14.50 -3.17 1.07
C THR A 124 -13.66 -4.44 1.18
N ILE A 125 -14.29 -5.61 1.34
CA ILE A 125 -13.59 -6.89 1.47
C ILE A 125 -12.95 -7.30 0.13
N LEU A 126 -13.63 -7.07 -1.00
CA LEU A 126 -13.05 -7.24 -2.34
C LEU A 126 -11.82 -6.35 -2.54
N GLU A 127 -11.90 -5.07 -2.14
CA GLU A 127 -10.78 -4.13 -2.21
C GLU A 127 -9.59 -4.63 -1.39
N MET A 128 -9.81 -5.03 -0.14
CA MET A 128 -8.76 -5.59 0.70
C MET A 128 -8.15 -6.86 0.10
N ASN A 129 -8.98 -7.70 -0.53
CA ASN A 129 -8.51 -8.94 -1.15
C ASN A 129 -7.57 -8.66 -2.32
N VAL A 130 -7.96 -7.78 -3.23
CA VAL A 130 -7.17 -7.50 -4.44
C VAL A 130 -5.86 -6.78 -4.09
N GLN A 131 -5.88 -5.83 -3.14
CA GLN A 131 -4.67 -5.16 -2.67
C GLN A 131 -3.72 -6.14 -1.97
N ALA A 132 -4.22 -6.95 -1.04
CA ALA A 132 -3.38 -7.92 -0.33
C ALA A 132 -2.84 -9.02 -1.26
N ALA A 133 -3.60 -9.42 -2.28
CA ALA A 133 -3.14 -10.36 -3.29
C ALA A 133 -2.00 -9.77 -4.13
N LEU A 134 -2.11 -8.50 -4.53
CA LEU A 134 -1.03 -7.79 -5.22
C LEU A 134 0.24 -7.72 -4.36
N ASP A 135 0.11 -7.35 -3.08
CA ASP A 135 1.25 -7.22 -2.15
C ASP A 135 1.99 -8.55 -1.94
N SER A 136 1.25 -9.64 -1.73
CA SER A 136 1.82 -10.96 -1.44
C SER A 136 2.24 -11.76 -2.67
N GLY A 137 2.11 -11.20 -3.89
CA GLY A 137 2.40 -11.95 -5.12
C GLY A 137 1.46 -13.13 -5.36
N MET A 138 0.24 -13.06 -4.80
CA MET A 138 -0.74 -14.16 -4.83
C MET A 138 -1.89 -13.84 -5.78
N ARG A 139 -2.58 -14.89 -6.27
CA ARG A 139 -3.82 -14.68 -7.04
C ARG A 139 -4.95 -14.21 -6.09
N PRO A 140 -5.84 -13.31 -6.55
CA PRO A 140 -7.05 -12.99 -5.82
C PRO A 140 -7.93 -14.23 -5.63
N MET A 141 -8.71 -14.24 -4.56
CA MET A 141 -9.45 -15.43 -4.13
C MET A 141 -10.78 -15.63 -4.87
N VAL A 142 -11.24 -14.59 -5.55
CA VAL A 142 -12.51 -14.57 -6.28
C VAL A 142 -12.30 -14.01 -7.68
N THR A 143 -13.23 -14.35 -8.56
CA THR A 143 -13.38 -13.90 -9.93
C THR A 143 -14.76 -13.25 -10.10
N ALA A 144 -15.02 -12.67 -11.28
CA ALA A 144 -16.30 -12.01 -11.56
C ALA A 144 -17.50 -12.96 -11.43
N ASP A 145 -17.32 -14.27 -11.65
CA ASP A 145 -18.40 -15.26 -11.63
C ASP A 145 -18.75 -15.77 -10.22
N ASP A 146 -17.95 -15.40 -9.20
CA ASP A 146 -18.10 -15.90 -7.83
C ASP A 146 -19.11 -15.08 -6.98
N PHE A 147 -19.63 -13.96 -7.52
CA PHE A 147 -20.56 -13.09 -6.82
C PHE A 147 -21.49 -12.33 -7.78
N ASP A 148 -22.71 -11.99 -7.32
CA ASP A 148 -23.68 -11.18 -8.08
C ASP A 148 -24.03 -9.86 -7.38
N THR A 149 -23.43 -9.58 -6.22
CA THR A 149 -23.60 -8.34 -5.45
C THR A 149 -23.29 -7.11 -6.31
N ARG A 150 -24.27 -6.22 -6.46
CA ARG A 150 -24.10 -4.97 -7.21
C ARG A 150 -23.17 -3.97 -6.51
N PRO A 151 -22.49 -3.08 -7.25
CA PRO A 151 -21.69 -2.00 -6.67
C PRO A 151 -22.46 -1.14 -5.66
N PRO A 152 -21.76 -0.58 -4.64
CA PRO A 152 -22.39 0.32 -3.68
C PRO A 152 -22.93 1.58 -4.36
N SER A 153 -24.05 2.07 -3.83
CA SER A 153 -24.72 3.28 -4.31
C SER A 153 -24.04 4.52 -3.72
N ASN A 154 -23.87 5.57 -4.53
CA ASN A 154 -23.30 6.85 -4.08
C ASN A 154 -24.33 7.68 -3.29
N LEU A 155 -24.72 7.20 -2.11
CA LEU A 155 -25.73 7.80 -1.22
C LEU A 155 -25.15 8.02 0.18
N ASN A 156 -25.57 9.07 0.89
CA ASN A 156 -25.19 9.23 2.29
C ASN A 156 -26.03 8.31 3.18
N ASP A 157 -25.56 8.03 4.39
CA ASP A 157 -26.26 7.14 5.33
C ASP A 157 -27.62 7.72 5.74
N GLU A 158 -27.71 9.05 5.83
CA GLU A 158 -28.95 9.78 6.13
C GLU A 158 -30.00 9.63 5.03
N ASP A 159 -29.58 9.40 3.78
CA ASP A 159 -30.48 9.21 2.64
C ASP A 159 -31.08 7.79 2.61
N LEU A 160 -30.44 6.82 3.28
CA LEU A 160 -30.84 5.41 3.30
C LEU A 160 -31.89 5.08 4.37
N ASP A 161 -31.99 5.90 5.42
CA ASP A 161 -32.91 5.69 6.56
C ASP A 161 -34.34 6.18 6.25
N ASN A 162 -34.49 7.08 5.27
CA ASN A 162 -35.75 7.77 4.99
C ASN A 162 -36.79 6.98 4.19
N GLY A 163 -36.57 5.69 3.90
CA GLY A 163 -37.58 4.80 3.30
C GLY A 163 -38.17 5.26 1.95
N MET A 164 -37.61 6.29 1.30
CA MET A 164 -38.07 6.72 0.00
C MET A 164 -37.82 5.57 -0.99
N GLN A 165 -38.88 5.12 -1.64
CA GLN A 165 -38.78 4.26 -2.82
C GLN A 165 -37.97 5.03 -3.86
N TRP A 166 -36.69 4.70 -3.95
CA TRP A 166 -35.79 5.29 -4.95
C TRP A 166 -36.11 4.64 -6.29
N ASP A 167 -37.13 5.17 -6.95
CA ASP A 167 -37.45 4.82 -8.33
C ASP A 167 -36.44 5.49 -9.26
N SER A 168 -35.57 4.66 -9.83
CA SER A 168 -34.68 4.92 -10.98
C SER A 168 -33.28 5.50 -10.68
N PRO A 169 -32.22 4.97 -11.32
CA PRO A 169 -30.90 5.58 -11.30
C PRO A 169 -30.93 6.84 -12.17
N LYS A 170 -31.04 8.03 -11.56
CA LYS A 170 -30.81 9.28 -12.29
C LYS A 170 -29.35 9.31 -12.74
N GLU A 171 -29.20 9.46 -14.05
CA GLU A 171 -27.94 9.48 -14.79
C GLU A 171 -26.95 10.54 -14.30
N MET A 172 -25.67 10.17 -14.42
CA MET A 172 -24.47 11.00 -14.61
C MET A 172 -24.12 12.06 -13.54
N PHE A 173 -23.09 11.68 -12.76
CA PHE A 173 -22.36 12.47 -11.75
C PHE A 173 -23.20 12.89 -10.54
N PRO A 174 -23.51 11.95 -9.61
CA PRO A 174 -24.10 12.35 -8.36
C PRO A 174 -23.12 13.26 -7.61
N THR A 175 -23.64 14.30 -6.98
CA THR A 175 -22.92 15.15 -6.03
C THR A 175 -21.98 14.31 -5.16
N PRO A 176 -20.73 14.75 -4.92
CA PRO A 176 -19.79 13.95 -4.15
C PRO A 176 -20.35 13.64 -2.75
N THR A 177 -20.22 12.37 -2.33
CA THR A 177 -20.62 11.86 -1.02
C THR A 177 -19.43 11.23 -0.31
N ARG A 178 -19.60 10.85 0.96
CA ARG A 178 -18.57 10.10 1.71
C ARG A 178 -18.24 8.73 1.11
N VAL A 179 -19.10 8.21 0.22
CA VAL A 179 -18.99 6.88 -0.39
C VAL A 179 -18.36 6.96 -1.80
N SER A 180 -18.18 8.15 -2.36
CA SER A 180 -17.79 8.30 -3.77
C SER A 180 -16.46 7.63 -4.12
N PHE A 181 -15.47 7.62 -3.23
CA PHE A 181 -14.21 6.89 -3.48
C PHE A 181 -14.37 5.38 -3.43
N GLN A 182 -15.27 4.87 -2.58
CA GLN A 182 -15.59 3.45 -2.59
C GLN A 182 -16.28 3.05 -3.89
N CYS A 183 -17.23 3.87 -4.38
CA CYS A 183 -17.86 3.65 -5.69
C CYS A 183 -16.83 3.68 -6.83
N LEU A 184 -15.88 4.62 -6.77
CA LEU A 184 -14.81 4.74 -7.76
C LEU A 184 -13.90 3.51 -7.76
N LEU A 185 -13.44 3.04 -6.59
CA LEU A 185 -12.69 1.80 -6.47
C LEU A 185 -13.51 0.59 -6.94
N ALA A 186 -14.78 0.50 -6.55
CA ALA A 186 -15.69 -0.57 -6.95
C ALA A 186 -15.86 -0.66 -8.47
N SER A 187 -15.86 0.49 -9.17
CA SER A 187 -16.02 0.54 -10.63
C SER A 187 -14.88 -0.14 -11.39
N SER A 188 -13.69 -0.24 -10.80
CA SER A 188 -12.49 -0.81 -11.42
C SER A 188 -12.05 -2.14 -10.81
N VAL A 189 -12.76 -2.65 -9.80
CA VAL A 189 -12.30 -3.81 -9.01
C VAL A 189 -12.12 -5.07 -9.86
N LEU A 190 -13.02 -5.33 -10.82
CA LEU A 190 -12.93 -6.51 -11.69
C LEU A 190 -11.69 -6.47 -12.59
N LEU A 191 -11.38 -5.30 -13.17
CA LEU A 191 -10.17 -5.10 -13.97
C LEU A 191 -8.92 -5.30 -13.11
N ARG A 192 -8.92 -4.77 -11.89
CA ARG A 192 -7.80 -4.92 -10.95
C ARG A 192 -7.64 -6.37 -10.50
N LEU A 193 -8.73 -7.13 -10.30
CA LEU A 193 -8.68 -8.57 -10.04
C LEU A 193 -8.06 -9.33 -11.21
N GLU A 194 -8.45 -9.02 -12.46
CA GLU A 194 -7.81 -9.62 -13.64
C GLU A 194 -6.33 -9.25 -13.70
N ALA A 195 -5.99 -7.98 -13.48
CA ALA A 195 -4.62 -7.51 -13.50
C ALA A 195 -3.74 -8.24 -12.50
N THR A 196 -4.18 -8.39 -11.25
CA THR A 196 -3.43 -9.14 -10.24
C THR A 196 -3.25 -10.60 -10.64
N ARG A 197 -4.21 -11.23 -11.33
CA ARG A 197 -4.03 -12.61 -11.82
C ARG A 197 -2.97 -12.72 -12.92
N VAL A 198 -2.87 -11.71 -13.78
CA VAL A 198 -1.85 -11.62 -14.84
C VAL A 198 -0.48 -11.32 -14.22
N ILE A 199 -0.40 -10.36 -13.29
CA ILE A 199 0.83 -9.98 -12.57
C ILE A 199 1.38 -11.19 -11.79
N ASN A 200 0.50 -11.91 -11.08
CA ASN A 200 0.87 -13.03 -10.21
C ASN A 200 0.63 -14.39 -10.90
N ALA A 201 0.85 -14.47 -12.21
CA ALA A 201 0.77 -15.71 -12.95
C ALA A 201 1.99 -16.61 -12.64
N LEU A 202 1.76 -17.80 -12.08
CA LEU A 202 2.81 -18.81 -11.80
C LEU A 202 3.17 -19.68 -13.02
N GLN A 203 2.37 -19.58 -14.08
CA GLN A 203 2.53 -20.33 -15.34
C GLN A 203 2.99 -19.36 -16.42
N GLU A 204 3.26 -19.87 -17.63
CA GLU A 204 3.80 -19.14 -18.80
C GLU A 204 3.51 -17.63 -18.84
N GLU A 205 4.56 -16.86 -19.14
CA GLU A 205 4.52 -15.40 -19.20
C GLU A 205 3.34 -14.97 -20.09
N PRO A 206 2.48 -14.05 -19.62
CA PRO A 206 1.35 -13.64 -20.41
C PRO A 206 1.85 -13.00 -21.73
N PRO A 207 1.17 -13.26 -22.85
CA PRO A 207 1.48 -12.60 -24.11
C PRO A 207 1.56 -11.08 -23.93
N TYR A 208 2.61 -10.45 -24.46
CA TYR A 208 2.87 -9.03 -24.19
C TYR A 208 1.74 -8.11 -24.69
N ASP A 209 1.03 -8.50 -25.75
CA ASP A 209 -0.17 -7.79 -26.22
C ASP A 209 -1.28 -7.76 -25.15
N ARG A 210 -1.40 -8.82 -24.32
CA ARG A 210 -2.33 -8.83 -23.19
C ARG A 210 -1.90 -7.84 -22.11
N VAL A 211 -0.60 -7.74 -21.84
CA VAL A 211 -0.03 -6.79 -20.88
C VAL A 211 -0.28 -5.35 -21.33
N LEU A 212 -0.08 -5.06 -22.62
CA LEU A 212 -0.35 -3.74 -23.20
C LEU A 212 -1.82 -3.35 -23.06
N ARG A 213 -2.75 -4.23 -23.48
CA ARG A 213 -4.20 -3.96 -23.36
C ARG A 213 -4.61 -3.66 -21.92
N LEU A 214 -4.19 -4.53 -21.00
CA LEU A 214 -4.51 -4.36 -19.58
C LEU A 214 -3.91 -3.07 -19.00
N GLY A 215 -2.69 -2.72 -19.41
CA GLY A 215 -2.03 -1.47 -19.05
C GLY A 215 -2.79 -0.23 -19.53
N GLU A 216 -3.29 -0.25 -20.77
CA GLU A 216 -4.11 0.83 -21.33
C GLU A 216 -5.43 1.01 -20.57
N GLU A 217 -6.10 -0.10 -20.24
CA GLU A 217 -7.35 -0.10 -19.45
C GLU A 217 -7.10 0.43 -18.03
N LEU A 218 -6.05 -0.03 -17.35
CA LEU A 218 -5.66 0.44 -16.01
C LEU A 218 -5.28 1.93 -16.04
N ALA A 219 -4.55 2.38 -17.05
CA ALA A 219 -4.23 3.80 -17.22
C ALA A 219 -5.50 4.63 -17.46
N SER A 220 -6.49 4.10 -18.17
CA SER A 220 -7.80 4.75 -18.33
C SER A 220 -8.55 4.86 -16.99
N VAL A 221 -8.51 3.82 -16.17
CA VAL A 221 -9.07 3.86 -14.81
C VAL A 221 -8.40 4.93 -13.97
N CYS A 222 -7.06 5.02 -13.99
CA CYS A 222 -6.32 6.05 -13.25
C CYS A 222 -6.72 7.46 -13.71
N ARG A 223 -6.78 7.71 -15.03
CA ARG A 223 -7.22 9.02 -15.57
C ARG A 223 -8.65 9.37 -15.16
N ASN A 224 -9.58 8.41 -15.23
CA ASN A 224 -10.97 8.62 -14.82
C ASN A 224 -11.07 8.92 -13.32
N ALA A 225 -10.24 8.26 -12.50
CA ALA A 225 -10.14 8.53 -11.08
C ALA A 225 -9.63 9.96 -10.81
N THR A 226 -8.56 10.40 -11.49
CA THR A 226 -8.04 11.77 -11.39
C THR A 226 -9.10 12.81 -11.76
N VAL A 227 -9.80 12.63 -12.89
CA VAL A 227 -10.89 13.54 -13.30
C VAL A 227 -12.00 13.62 -12.25
N SER A 228 -12.38 12.47 -11.66
CA SER A 228 -13.40 12.42 -10.61
C SER A 228 -12.93 13.11 -9.33
N ILE A 229 -11.68 12.92 -8.95
CA ILE A 229 -11.01 13.57 -7.82
C ILE A 229 -10.99 15.10 -8.02
N ASP A 230 -10.58 15.58 -9.18
CA ASP A 230 -10.52 17.02 -9.48
C ASP A 230 -11.91 17.65 -9.46
N HIS A 231 -12.90 16.93 -10.00
CA HIS A 231 -14.29 17.35 -9.91
C HIS A 231 -14.75 17.45 -8.44
N HIS A 232 -14.44 16.44 -7.60
CA HIS A 232 -14.76 16.47 -6.17
C HIS A 232 -14.12 17.67 -5.46
N LYS A 233 -12.82 17.93 -5.71
CA LYS A 233 -12.10 19.09 -5.16
C LYS A 233 -12.76 20.40 -5.55
N SER A 234 -13.30 20.49 -6.76
CA SER A 234 -13.96 21.71 -7.25
C SER A 234 -15.35 21.94 -6.62
N VAL A 235 -16.17 20.89 -6.51
CA VAL A 235 -17.59 20.98 -6.13
C VAL A 235 -17.83 20.78 -4.63
N ALA A 236 -17.03 19.95 -3.96
CA ALA A 236 -17.24 19.50 -2.59
C ALA A 236 -16.07 19.86 -1.66
N LYS A 237 -15.58 21.10 -1.75
CA LYS A 237 -14.41 21.63 -1.02
C LYS A 237 -14.40 21.35 0.50
N ASN A 238 -15.58 21.23 1.11
CA ASN A 238 -15.72 21.05 2.56
C ASN A 238 -16.09 19.61 2.97
N LEU A 239 -16.23 18.68 2.02
CA LEU A 239 -16.63 17.31 2.33
C LEU A 239 -15.52 16.56 3.07
N TRP A 240 -14.27 16.79 2.67
CA TRP A 240 -13.08 16.24 3.29
C TRP A 240 -12.15 17.39 3.69
N PRO A 241 -11.61 17.40 4.93
CA PRO A 241 -10.76 18.48 5.42
C PRO A 241 -9.32 18.41 4.89
N THR A 242 -8.93 17.33 4.20
CA THR A 242 -7.55 16.99 3.85
C THR A 242 -7.46 16.36 2.46
N GLU A 243 -6.25 16.33 1.90
CA GLU A 243 -5.95 15.68 0.61
C GLU A 243 -5.90 14.15 0.69
N PHE A 244 -5.78 13.61 1.90
CA PHE A 244 -5.61 12.19 2.20
C PHE A 244 -6.51 11.22 1.41
N PRO A 245 -7.83 11.46 1.27
CA PRO A 245 -8.71 10.53 0.55
C PRO A 245 -8.38 10.44 -0.94
N TYR A 246 -7.92 11.55 -1.53
CA TYR A 246 -7.52 11.62 -2.93
C TYR A 246 -6.22 10.84 -3.13
N SER A 247 -5.21 11.10 -2.30
CA SER A 247 -3.92 10.38 -2.28
C SER A 247 -4.11 8.88 -2.05
N CYS A 248 -5.03 8.50 -1.16
CA CYS A 248 -5.38 7.11 -0.91
C CYS A 248 -6.02 6.43 -2.13
N CYS A 249 -6.99 7.09 -2.75
CA CYS A 249 -7.66 6.57 -3.94
C CYS A 249 -6.69 6.44 -5.13
N ASP A 250 -5.82 7.42 -5.31
CA ASP A 250 -4.81 7.45 -6.35
C ASP A 250 -3.78 6.32 -6.16
N HIS A 251 -3.25 6.18 -4.93
CA HIS A 251 -2.40 5.05 -4.55
C HIS A 251 -3.09 3.71 -4.86
N PHE A 252 -4.33 3.50 -4.43
CA PHE A 252 -4.99 2.20 -4.61
C PHE A 252 -5.23 1.81 -6.08
N HIS A 253 -5.25 2.77 -7.02
CA HIS A 253 -5.34 2.47 -8.46
C HIS A 253 -3.97 2.31 -9.11
N ARG A 254 -3.04 3.25 -8.89
CA ARG A 254 -1.78 3.34 -9.65
C ARG A 254 -0.82 2.19 -9.45
N ARG A 255 -0.86 1.56 -8.27
CA ARG A 255 0.00 0.39 -7.94
C ARG A 255 -0.13 -0.74 -8.94
N PHE A 256 -1.33 -0.95 -9.49
CA PHE A 256 -1.60 -2.01 -10.46
C PHE A 256 -0.87 -1.75 -11.77
N LEU A 257 -0.88 -0.51 -12.24
CA LEU A 257 -0.18 -0.10 -13.46
C LEU A 257 1.34 -0.23 -13.28
N LEU A 258 1.86 0.24 -12.14
CA LEU A 258 3.27 0.07 -11.78
C LEU A 258 3.68 -1.41 -11.79
N CYS A 259 2.96 -2.26 -11.04
CA CYS A 259 3.31 -3.66 -10.87
C CYS A 259 3.17 -4.46 -12.17
N LEU A 260 2.20 -4.11 -13.04
CA LEU A 260 2.03 -4.74 -14.34
C LEU A 260 3.21 -4.49 -15.27
N HIS A 261 3.72 -3.26 -15.30
CA HIS A 261 4.79 -2.88 -16.23
C HIS A 261 6.20 -3.10 -15.69
N LEU A 262 6.39 -3.14 -14.36
CA LEU A 262 7.69 -3.30 -13.71
C LEU A 262 8.58 -4.42 -14.29
N PRO A 263 8.12 -5.69 -14.45
CA PRO A 263 8.97 -6.74 -15.00
C PRO A 263 9.35 -6.51 -16.47
N TYR A 264 8.48 -5.88 -17.25
CA TYR A 264 8.73 -5.60 -18.68
C TYR A 264 9.61 -4.36 -18.87
N ALA A 265 9.47 -3.37 -17.99
CA ALA A 265 10.36 -2.21 -17.96
C ALA A 265 11.82 -2.64 -17.71
N ALA A 266 12.04 -3.59 -16.79
CA ALA A 266 13.36 -4.19 -16.58
C ALA A 266 13.91 -4.85 -17.87
N LYS A 267 13.07 -5.56 -18.63
CA LYS A 267 13.45 -6.19 -19.90
C LYS A 267 13.72 -5.20 -21.03
N ALA A 268 13.23 -3.96 -20.94
CA ALA A 268 13.38 -2.95 -21.99
C ALA A 268 14.85 -2.56 -22.24
N ALA A 269 15.73 -2.73 -21.25
CA ALA A 269 17.17 -2.51 -21.39
C ALA A 269 17.83 -3.44 -22.44
N HIS A 270 17.26 -4.63 -22.66
CA HIS A 270 17.82 -5.63 -23.58
C HIS A 270 16.92 -5.88 -24.79
N ASN A 271 15.64 -5.53 -24.71
CA ASN A 271 14.68 -5.74 -25.78
C ASN A 271 13.78 -4.51 -25.97
N PRO A 272 13.97 -3.74 -27.07
CA PRO A 272 13.16 -2.56 -27.39
C PRO A 272 11.65 -2.83 -27.54
N LEU A 273 11.24 -4.09 -27.70
CA LEU A 273 9.82 -4.47 -27.69
C LEU A 273 9.10 -3.93 -26.44
N TYR A 274 9.79 -3.87 -25.31
CA TYR A 274 9.21 -3.48 -24.02
C TYR A 274 9.32 -1.99 -23.68
N SER A 275 9.74 -1.14 -24.61
CA SER A 275 9.92 0.31 -24.35
C SER A 275 8.64 1.01 -23.88
N PHE A 276 7.47 0.55 -24.31
CA PHE A 276 6.20 1.07 -23.79
C PHE A 276 6.05 0.84 -22.28
N SER A 277 6.37 -0.38 -21.81
CA SER A 277 6.30 -0.70 -20.37
C SER A 277 7.29 0.12 -19.56
N SER A 278 8.49 0.40 -20.09
CA SER A 278 9.44 1.31 -19.41
C SER A 278 8.81 2.68 -19.18
N LYS A 279 8.23 3.26 -20.23
CA LYS A 279 7.57 4.57 -20.16
C LYS A 279 6.37 4.57 -19.23
N ALA A 280 5.43 3.64 -19.42
CA ALA A 280 4.19 3.57 -18.63
C ALA A 280 4.47 3.29 -17.15
N GLY A 281 5.44 2.40 -16.86
CA GLY A 281 5.87 2.10 -15.50
C GLY A 281 6.57 3.29 -14.84
N PHE A 282 7.46 3.99 -15.57
CA PHE A 282 8.14 5.18 -15.06
C PHE A 282 7.16 6.31 -14.75
N GLU A 283 6.20 6.60 -15.64
CA GLU A 283 5.14 7.59 -15.38
C GLU A 283 4.34 7.24 -14.12
N ALA A 284 3.92 5.97 -13.98
CA ALA A 284 3.23 5.51 -12.77
C ALA A 284 4.09 5.64 -11.50
N ALA A 285 5.40 5.45 -11.60
CA ALA A 285 6.33 5.61 -10.48
C ALA A 285 6.43 7.07 -10.03
N LEU A 286 6.54 8.02 -10.96
CA LEU A 286 6.57 9.45 -10.64
C LEU A 286 5.29 9.91 -9.95
N ASP A 287 4.14 9.48 -10.46
CA ASP A 287 2.85 9.79 -9.83
C ASP A 287 2.78 9.25 -8.39
N LEU A 288 3.31 8.05 -8.14
CA LEU A 288 3.37 7.49 -6.79
C LEU A 288 4.37 8.22 -5.88
N VAL A 289 5.48 8.74 -6.41
CA VAL A 289 6.43 9.58 -5.65
C VAL A 289 5.75 10.88 -5.22
N SER A 290 4.88 11.47 -6.05
CA SER A 290 4.15 12.69 -5.71
C SER A 290 3.23 12.55 -4.48
N LEU A 291 2.91 11.31 -4.06
CA LEU A 291 2.19 11.06 -2.80
C LEU A 291 2.97 11.51 -1.56
N LEU A 292 4.28 11.74 -1.68
CA LEU A 292 5.12 12.33 -0.63
C LEU A 292 4.81 13.81 -0.37
N ASP A 293 4.15 14.50 -1.30
CA ASP A 293 3.77 15.91 -1.18
C ASP A 293 2.55 16.12 -0.26
N ASP A 294 1.71 15.09 -0.10
CA ASP A 294 0.62 15.10 0.88
C ASP A 294 1.20 14.78 2.27
N GLU A 295 1.27 15.80 3.12
CA GLU A 295 1.86 15.70 4.46
C GLU A 295 1.26 14.57 5.31
N ILE A 296 -0.07 14.38 5.26
CA ILE A 296 -0.76 13.37 6.06
C ILE A 296 -0.51 11.99 5.46
N TYR A 297 -0.57 11.88 4.14
CA TYR A 297 -0.30 10.61 3.45
C TYR A 297 1.16 10.17 3.59
N ARG A 298 2.11 11.11 3.51
CA ARG A 298 3.54 10.89 3.77
C ARG A 298 3.76 10.28 5.15
N ARG A 299 3.08 10.75 6.20
CA ARG A 299 3.20 10.15 7.55
C ARG A 299 2.76 8.69 7.57
N LEU A 300 1.70 8.35 6.85
CA LEU A 300 1.25 6.97 6.68
C LEU A 300 2.30 6.13 5.91
N LEU A 301 2.85 6.68 4.82
CA LEU A 301 3.93 6.03 4.07
C LEU A 301 5.19 5.84 4.93
N LEU A 302 5.51 6.74 5.86
CA LEU A 302 6.69 6.62 6.72
C LEU A 302 6.58 5.50 7.77
N VAL A 303 5.38 5.08 8.14
CA VAL A 303 5.19 4.21 9.32
C VAL A 303 4.39 2.94 9.03
N GLY A 304 3.63 2.92 7.94
CA GLY A 304 2.89 1.75 7.51
C GLY A 304 3.79 0.63 7.00
N GLY A 305 3.30 -0.60 7.08
CA GLY A 305 3.88 -1.78 6.44
C GLY A 305 3.08 -2.20 5.19
N GLY A 306 3.49 -3.33 4.58
CA GLY A 306 2.85 -3.87 3.37
C GLY A 306 2.79 -2.82 2.25
N MET A 307 1.61 -2.62 1.66
CA MET A 307 1.43 -1.67 0.56
C MET A 307 2.01 -0.27 0.76
N PHE A 308 1.99 0.28 1.98
CA PHE A 308 2.47 1.63 2.26
C PHE A 308 4.00 1.71 2.26
N ARG A 309 4.69 0.63 2.66
CA ARG A 309 6.15 0.54 2.62
C ARG A 309 6.63 0.24 1.21
N ASP A 310 6.05 -0.78 0.59
CA ASP A 310 6.64 -1.44 -0.58
C ASP A 310 6.45 -0.63 -1.87
N ILE A 311 5.44 0.25 -1.93
CA ILE A 311 5.10 0.94 -3.17
C ILE A 311 6.20 1.90 -3.65
N LEU A 312 6.78 2.69 -2.73
CA LEU A 312 7.82 3.64 -3.09
C LEU A 312 9.14 2.93 -3.38
N THR A 313 9.41 1.78 -2.75
CA THR A 313 10.54 0.93 -3.12
C THR A 313 10.40 0.42 -4.56
N ARG A 314 9.21 -0.01 -4.98
CA ARG A 314 8.95 -0.43 -6.36
C ARG A 314 9.04 0.74 -7.35
N GLY A 315 8.53 1.91 -6.97
CA GLY A 315 8.66 3.13 -7.78
C GLY A 315 10.12 3.55 -7.97
N ALA A 316 10.93 3.48 -6.90
CA ALA A 316 12.35 3.79 -6.94
C ALA A 316 13.11 2.95 -7.96
N LEU A 317 12.81 1.65 -8.08
CA LEU A 317 13.44 0.78 -9.06
C LEU A 317 13.29 1.33 -10.49
N LEU A 318 12.10 1.79 -10.86
CA LEU A 318 11.86 2.33 -12.21
C LEU A 318 12.44 3.73 -12.39
N VAL A 319 12.38 4.56 -11.36
CA VAL A 319 12.98 5.91 -11.42
C VAL A 319 14.49 5.81 -11.67
N PHE A 320 15.19 4.99 -10.89
CA PHE A 320 16.64 4.81 -11.06
C PHE A 320 16.98 4.06 -12.35
N LEU A 321 16.22 3.03 -12.74
CA LEU A 321 16.44 2.31 -13.99
C LEU A 321 16.33 3.23 -15.21
N GLU A 322 15.30 4.08 -15.26
CA GLU A 322 15.09 5.03 -16.35
C GLU A 322 16.20 6.10 -16.37
N LEU A 323 16.57 6.66 -15.20
CA LEU A 323 17.67 7.63 -15.10
C LEU A 323 18.99 7.06 -15.61
N ILE A 324 19.35 5.85 -15.17
CA ILE A 324 20.58 5.16 -15.61
C ILE A 324 20.52 4.90 -17.12
N THR A 325 19.40 4.35 -17.62
CA THR A 325 19.22 4.06 -19.05
C THR A 325 19.34 5.32 -19.90
N GLN A 326 18.80 6.45 -19.45
CA GLN A 326 18.93 7.72 -20.16
C GLN A 326 20.37 8.24 -20.18
N LEU A 327 21.13 8.04 -19.10
CA LEU A 327 22.53 8.46 -19.00
C LEU A 327 23.47 7.56 -19.84
N GLU A 328 23.19 6.27 -19.93
CA GLU A 328 23.93 5.35 -20.81
C GLU A 328 23.72 5.67 -22.30
N ASN A 329 22.49 6.04 -22.67
CA ASN A 329 22.14 6.38 -24.06
C ASN A 329 22.65 7.76 -24.52
N ASP A 330 23.18 8.58 -23.61
CA ASP A 330 23.74 9.89 -23.93
C ASP A 330 25.08 9.77 -24.67
N SER A 331 24.99 9.49 -25.96
CA SER A 331 26.12 9.24 -26.87
C SER A 331 26.99 10.46 -27.18
N SER A 332 26.53 11.68 -26.90
CA SER A 332 27.29 12.91 -27.17
C SER A 332 27.04 14.03 -26.17
N ALA A 333 28.02 14.93 -26.00
CA ALA A 333 27.93 16.09 -25.12
C ALA A 333 26.76 17.03 -25.45
N PHE A 334 26.36 17.13 -26.72
CA PHE A 334 25.20 17.92 -27.15
C PHE A 334 23.88 17.32 -26.64
N VAL A 335 23.73 16.00 -26.73
CA VAL A 335 22.56 15.27 -26.24
C VAL A 335 22.48 15.37 -24.72
N ARG A 336 23.62 15.20 -24.01
CA ARG A 336 23.72 15.41 -22.56
C ARG A 336 23.20 16.77 -22.12
N LYS A 337 23.72 17.84 -22.74
CA LYS A 337 23.31 19.22 -22.41
C LYS A 337 21.83 19.47 -22.67
N ARG A 338 21.27 18.89 -23.75
CA ARG A 338 19.84 19.00 -24.08
C ARG A 338 18.96 18.25 -23.08
N ASN A 339 19.38 17.07 -22.65
CA ASN A 339 18.60 16.21 -21.77
C ASN A 339 18.72 16.61 -20.29
N GLN A 340 19.78 17.31 -19.90
CA GLN A 340 20.01 17.77 -18.53
C GLN A 340 18.79 18.50 -17.93
N ALA A 341 18.27 19.52 -18.60
CA ALA A 341 17.12 20.28 -18.11
C ALA A 341 15.83 19.46 -18.00
N ARG A 342 15.71 18.36 -18.76
CA ARG A 342 14.55 17.46 -18.71
C ARG A 342 14.62 16.45 -17.58
N ARG A 343 15.83 16.14 -17.09
CA ARG A 343 16.07 15.16 -16.03
C ARG A 343 16.00 15.75 -14.63
N GLU A 344 16.13 17.06 -14.48
CA GLU A 344 16.17 17.70 -13.17
C GLU A 344 14.98 17.32 -12.27
N PRO A 345 13.72 17.29 -12.76
CA PRO A 345 12.59 16.85 -11.93
C PRO A 345 12.74 15.40 -11.45
N PHE A 346 13.22 14.50 -12.33
CA PHE A 346 13.40 13.09 -12.02
C PHE A 346 14.56 12.86 -11.03
N LEU A 347 15.60 13.70 -11.09
CA LEU A 347 16.69 13.70 -10.11
C LEU A 347 16.20 14.18 -8.74
N GLU A 348 15.31 15.17 -8.70
CA GLU A 348 14.68 15.61 -7.46
C GLU A 348 13.79 14.50 -6.86
N ASP A 349 12.98 13.83 -7.67
CA ASP A 349 12.20 12.67 -7.25
C ASP A 349 13.09 11.54 -6.70
N ALA A 350 14.21 11.25 -7.35
CA ALA A 350 15.19 10.28 -6.88
C ALA A 350 15.82 10.67 -5.53
N ARG A 351 16.13 11.96 -5.32
CA ARG A 351 16.62 12.46 -4.02
C ARG A 351 15.55 12.37 -2.95
N ASN A 352 14.30 12.71 -3.27
CA ASN A 352 13.16 12.60 -2.36
C ASN A 352 12.95 11.14 -1.92
N ILE A 353 13.13 10.17 -2.83
CA ILE A 353 13.10 8.74 -2.50
C ILE A 353 14.21 8.36 -1.50
N VAL A 354 15.44 8.82 -1.72
CA VAL A 354 16.57 8.55 -0.80
C VAL A 354 16.29 9.13 0.58
N GLN A 355 15.82 10.38 0.63
CA GLN A 355 15.45 11.04 1.89
C GLN A 355 14.31 10.30 2.58
N TYR A 356 13.27 9.90 1.85
CA TYR A 356 12.16 9.11 2.38
C TYR A 356 12.65 7.78 2.99
N ALA A 357 13.54 7.07 2.31
CA ALA A 357 14.07 5.80 2.83
C ALA A 357 14.93 6.00 4.10
N GLN A 358 15.62 7.14 4.24
CA GLN A 358 16.32 7.51 5.48
C GLN A 358 15.32 7.89 6.60
N ASP A 359 14.29 8.66 6.26
CA ASP A 359 13.25 9.07 7.20
C ASP A 359 12.57 7.83 7.79
N ARG A 360 12.24 6.83 6.97
CA ARG A 360 11.70 5.52 7.43
C ARG A 360 12.52 4.90 8.57
N LEU A 361 13.85 4.89 8.48
CA LEU A 361 14.74 4.38 9.54
C LEU A 361 14.59 5.20 10.83
N SER A 362 14.49 6.52 10.69
CA SER A 362 14.27 7.43 11.82
C SER A 362 12.90 7.24 12.48
N TYR A 363 11.92 6.75 11.72
CA TYR A 363 10.57 6.39 12.20
C TYR A 363 10.43 4.94 12.69
N GLY A 364 11.55 4.18 12.77
CA GLY A 364 11.61 2.88 13.41
C GLY A 364 11.69 1.68 12.46
N GLU A 365 11.85 1.90 11.15
CA GLU A 365 12.25 0.84 10.22
C GLU A 365 13.62 0.30 10.65
N THR A 366 13.74 -1.02 10.73
CA THR A 366 15.00 -1.69 11.13
C THR A 366 15.69 -2.36 9.96
N ASN A 367 14.96 -2.60 8.87
CA ASN A 367 15.53 -3.14 7.65
C ASN A 367 16.26 -2.03 6.86
N VAL A 368 17.58 -2.09 6.85
CA VAL A 368 18.46 -1.10 6.22
C VAL A 368 18.60 -1.29 4.70
N LYS A 369 18.23 -2.47 4.17
CA LYS A 369 18.48 -2.84 2.76
C LYS A 369 17.90 -1.81 1.79
N GLY A 370 16.67 -1.36 2.05
CA GLY A 370 15.96 -0.41 1.19
C GLY A 370 16.69 0.94 1.06
N TYR A 371 17.14 1.51 2.19
CA TYR A 371 17.88 2.77 2.19
C TYR A 371 19.24 2.64 1.51
N VAL A 372 20.01 1.60 1.87
CA VAL A 372 21.33 1.34 1.26
C VAL A 372 21.21 1.16 -0.25
N PHE A 373 20.19 0.43 -0.73
CA PHE A 373 19.93 0.25 -2.15
C PHE A 373 19.70 1.58 -2.89
N VAL A 374 18.78 2.43 -2.40
CA VAL A 374 18.49 3.71 -3.09
C VAL A 374 19.66 4.69 -2.98
N SER A 375 20.44 4.66 -1.88
CA SER A 375 21.66 5.45 -1.75
C SER A 375 22.72 5.03 -2.77
N MET A 376 22.90 3.74 -2.99
CA MET A 376 23.81 3.22 -4.02
C MET A 376 23.37 3.59 -5.43
N ALA A 377 22.07 3.47 -5.73
CA ALA A 377 21.51 3.84 -7.02
C ALA A 377 21.70 5.34 -7.30
N MET A 378 21.49 6.18 -6.29
CA MET A 378 21.77 7.62 -6.39
C MET A 378 23.27 7.90 -6.59
N GLY A 379 24.14 7.21 -5.85
CA GLY A 379 25.60 7.32 -6.02
C GLY A 379 26.07 6.96 -7.43
N GLN A 380 25.47 5.94 -8.05
CA GLN A 380 25.73 5.63 -9.46
C GLN A 380 25.28 6.76 -10.39
N VAL A 381 24.06 7.27 -10.21
CA VAL A 381 23.52 8.38 -11.02
C VAL A 381 24.42 9.62 -10.92
N ASP A 382 24.82 10.01 -9.71
CA ASP A 382 25.72 11.14 -9.48
C ASP A 382 27.10 10.92 -10.13
N ALA A 383 27.62 9.69 -10.09
CA ALA A 383 28.88 9.34 -10.72
C ALA A 383 28.82 9.43 -12.24
N MET A 384 27.72 8.96 -12.85
CA MET A 384 27.47 9.05 -14.29
C MET A 384 27.29 10.49 -14.75
N LEU A 385 26.59 11.33 -13.97
CA LEU A 385 26.46 12.77 -14.24
C LEU A 385 27.80 13.51 -14.20
N SER A 386 28.71 13.06 -13.34
CA SER A 386 30.04 13.66 -13.12
C SER A 386 31.15 13.01 -13.95
N ASP A 387 30.83 12.07 -14.85
CA ASP A 387 31.80 11.27 -15.62
C ASP A 387 32.90 10.61 -14.76
N SER A 388 32.52 10.12 -13.58
CA SER A 388 33.41 9.49 -12.58
C SER A 388 33.17 7.97 -12.46
N SER A 389 34.04 7.28 -11.70
CA SER A 389 33.97 5.83 -11.52
C SER A 389 32.68 5.41 -10.81
N THR A 390 31.77 4.75 -11.54
CA THR A 390 30.49 4.27 -11.01
C THR A 390 30.68 3.22 -9.92
N LYS A 391 31.63 2.29 -10.11
CA LYS A 391 31.93 1.23 -9.13
C LYS A 391 32.39 1.79 -7.79
N ASP A 392 33.29 2.78 -7.81
CA ASP A 392 33.80 3.40 -6.58
C ASP A 392 32.71 4.22 -5.88
N ALA A 393 31.88 4.93 -6.65
CA ALA A 393 30.76 5.70 -6.10
C ALA A 393 29.71 4.79 -5.44
N ILE A 394 29.36 3.67 -6.06
CA ILE A 394 28.43 2.67 -5.48
C ILE A 394 28.98 2.15 -4.15
N PHE A 395 30.25 1.73 -4.11
CA PHE A 395 30.87 1.21 -2.89
C PHE A 395 30.94 2.26 -1.77
N LYS A 396 31.29 3.50 -2.14
CA LYS A 396 31.30 4.64 -1.23
C LYS A 396 29.91 4.92 -0.65
N SER A 397 28.89 5.04 -1.50
CA SER A 397 27.51 5.28 -1.06
C SER A 397 26.97 4.14 -0.21
N ALA A 398 27.32 2.89 -0.49
CA ALA A 398 26.96 1.74 0.36
C ALA A 398 27.58 1.86 1.76
N SER A 399 28.86 2.22 1.84
CA SER A 399 29.58 2.37 3.11
C SER A 399 29.04 3.55 3.93
N GLU A 400 28.87 4.72 3.32
CA GLU A 400 28.33 5.93 3.97
C GLU A 400 26.89 5.72 4.46
N SER A 401 26.03 5.09 3.64
CA SER A 401 24.65 4.78 4.05
C SER A 401 24.59 3.76 5.19
N LEU A 402 25.50 2.77 5.24
CA LEU A 402 25.60 1.85 6.37
C LEU A 402 26.03 2.53 7.67
N GLU A 403 26.94 3.50 7.60
CA GLU A 403 27.32 4.31 8.77
C GLU A 403 26.13 5.14 9.30
N VAL A 404 25.36 5.76 8.39
CA VAL A 404 24.12 6.47 8.73
C VAL A 404 23.12 5.52 9.40
N CYS A 405 22.86 4.36 8.80
CA CYS A 405 21.99 3.32 9.36
C CYS A 405 22.41 2.94 10.78
N HIS A 406 23.70 2.64 10.98
CA HIS A 406 24.23 2.27 12.28
C HIS A 406 24.06 3.39 13.31
N GLY A 407 24.30 4.65 12.92
CA GLY A 407 24.08 5.81 13.79
C GLY A 407 22.63 5.98 14.23
N ILE A 408 21.68 5.86 13.30
CA ILE A 408 20.24 5.95 13.57
C ILE A 408 19.81 4.80 14.49
N LEU A 409 20.11 3.55 14.13
CA LEU A 409 19.70 2.37 14.89
C LEU A 409 20.29 2.36 16.30
N ARG A 410 21.56 2.77 16.46
CA ARG A 410 22.19 2.89 17.78
C ARG A 410 21.50 3.93 18.66
N SER A 411 21.14 5.08 18.07
CA SER A 411 20.42 6.15 18.79
C SER A 411 19.01 5.70 19.21
N THR A 412 18.31 5.03 18.31
CA THR A 412 16.98 4.45 18.59
C THR A 412 17.04 3.41 19.70
N ALA A 413 18.02 2.50 19.68
CA ALA A 413 18.22 1.49 20.72
C ALA A 413 18.52 2.13 22.10
N ALA A 414 19.39 3.14 22.14
CA ALA A 414 19.71 3.87 23.38
C ALA A 414 18.47 4.56 23.99
N ASN A 415 17.62 5.16 23.14
CA ASN A 415 16.38 5.79 23.56
C ASN A 415 15.33 4.80 24.09
N LEU A 416 15.31 3.57 23.56
CA LEU A 416 14.42 2.51 24.07
C LEU A 416 14.89 2.02 25.44
N LEU A 417 16.20 1.80 25.62
CA LEU A 417 16.78 1.33 26.88
C LEU A 417 16.60 2.33 28.02
N SER A 418 16.78 3.63 27.77
CA SER A 418 16.61 4.67 28.79
C SER A 418 15.17 4.77 29.32
N ARG A 419 14.18 4.44 28.50
CA ARG A 419 12.76 4.44 28.91
C ARG A 419 12.40 3.26 29.80
N ILE A 420 12.95 2.07 29.50
CA ILE A 420 12.76 0.87 30.34
C ILE A 420 13.29 1.14 31.77
N THR A 421 14.36 1.92 31.91
CA THR A 421 14.93 2.26 33.22
C THR A 421 14.14 3.31 34.03
N ILE A 422 13.21 4.05 33.42
CA ILE A 422 12.51 5.18 34.07
C ILE A 422 11.12 4.77 34.61
N ASP A 423 10.53 3.66 34.17
CA ASP A 423 9.17 3.26 34.57
C ASP A 423 9.10 1.90 35.31
N PRO A 424 9.32 1.87 36.63
CA PRO A 424 9.20 0.64 37.43
C PRO A 424 7.75 0.24 37.76
N ASN A 425 6.74 1.05 37.42
CA ASN A 425 5.33 0.80 37.78
C ASN A 425 4.50 0.08 36.70
N VAL A 426 5.07 -0.18 35.52
CA VAL A 426 4.44 -1.03 34.48
C VAL A 426 4.69 -2.54 34.75
N ALA A 427 5.48 -2.88 35.77
CA ALA A 427 5.85 -4.27 36.10
C ALA A 427 4.79 -5.07 36.90
N CYS A 428 3.61 -4.51 37.21
CA CYS A 428 2.60 -5.21 38.00
C CYS A 428 1.31 -5.41 37.19
N GLY A 429 1.29 -6.45 36.37
CA GLY A 429 0.09 -6.88 35.63
C GLY A 429 0.33 -7.79 34.43
N THR A 430 1.57 -7.98 34.00
CA THR A 430 1.91 -8.71 32.77
C THR A 430 2.76 -9.94 33.06
N GLY A 431 2.17 -10.91 33.76
CA GLY A 431 2.72 -12.26 33.88
C GLY A 431 2.56 -13.05 32.59
N CYS A 432 3.08 -12.53 31.47
CA CYS A 432 3.45 -13.25 30.24
C CYS A 432 4.08 -12.32 29.17
N ASP A 433 4.25 -11.01 29.44
CA ASP A 433 4.96 -10.11 28.53
C ASP A 433 6.44 -10.10 28.89
N ALA A 434 7.10 -11.23 28.63
CA ALA A 434 8.44 -11.09 28.08
C ALA A 434 8.20 -10.37 26.74
N MET A 435 8.42 -9.04 26.70
CA MET A 435 8.60 -8.30 25.46
C MET A 435 9.39 -9.22 24.54
N ALA A 436 8.73 -9.75 23.52
CA ALA A 436 9.40 -10.59 22.56
C ALA A 436 10.55 -9.74 22.03
N ILE A 437 11.76 -10.08 22.46
CA ILE A 437 12.97 -9.72 21.73
C ILE A 437 12.60 -10.11 20.29
N PRO A 438 12.66 -9.19 19.31
CA PRO A 438 12.31 -9.52 17.94
C PRO A 438 13.11 -10.77 17.61
N SER A 439 12.42 -11.91 17.48
CA SER A 439 13.12 -13.11 17.08
C SER A 439 13.66 -12.80 15.69
N VAL A 440 14.90 -13.19 15.45
CA VAL A 440 15.52 -13.19 14.11
C VAL A 440 14.62 -13.92 13.07
N ASP A 441 13.64 -14.68 13.56
CA ASP A 441 12.63 -15.45 12.82
C ASP A 441 11.23 -14.81 12.74
N ASP A 442 11.06 -13.48 12.91
CA ASP A 442 9.87 -12.81 12.33
C ASP A 442 10.06 -12.83 10.80
N ILE A 443 9.75 -13.98 10.20
CA ILE A 443 10.01 -14.36 8.82
C ILE A 443 9.44 -13.29 7.90
N ASN A 444 10.36 -12.42 7.53
CA ASN A 444 10.35 -11.53 6.40
C ASN A 444 9.94 -12.38 5.18
N PHE A 445 8.78 -12.12 4.57
CA PHE A 445 8.55 -12.54 3.20
C PHE A 445 9.45 -11.66 2.34
N ASP A 446 10.72 -12.04 2.35
CA ASP A 446 11.80 -11.31 1.78
C ASP A 446 11.67 -11.35 0.26
N PHE A 447 11.13 -10.28 -0.31
CA PHE A 447 11.30 -10.00 -1.73
C PHE A 447 12.79 -9.70 -2.07
N MET A 448 13.66 -9.55 -1.06
CA MET A 448 15.10 -9.28 -1.18
C MET A 448 16.00 -10.26 -0.39
N ASN A 449 15.60 -11.50 -0.16
CA ASN A 449 16.45 -12.55 0.41
C ASN A 449 16.57 -13.69 -0.58
N ASP A 450 17.47 -13.48 -1.53
CA ASP A 450 18.43 -14.55 -1.74
C ASP A 450 19.80 -13.99 -1.42
N GLY A 451 20.49 -14.66 -0.49
CA GLY A 451 21.75 -14.27 0.12
C GLY A 451 22.95 -14.31 -0.82
N ASN A 452 22.85 -13.67 -1.98
CA ASN A 452 23.97 -13.40 -2.88
C ASN A 452 23.67 -12.12 -3.65
N ILE A 453 23.89 -10.97 -2.99
CA ILE A 453 23.85 -9.66 -3.66
C ILE A 453 25.26 -9.40 -4.19
N ASP A 454 25.43 -9.56 -5.51
CA ASP A 454 26.61 -9.10 -6.24
C ASP A 454 26.28 -7.74 -6.89
N PHE A 455 27.16 -6.76 -6.69
CA PHE A 455 26.85 -5.32 -6.74
C PHE A 455 27.30 -4.60 -8.03
N GLU A 456 27.56 -5.33 -9.13
CA GLU A 456 27.95 -4.71 -10.41
C GLU A 456 26.72 -4.30 -11.24
N LEU A 457 26.30 -3.04 -11.10
CA LEU A 457 25.18 -2.41 -11.83
C LEU A 457 25.40 -2.27 -13.34
N ALA A 458 26.65 -2.32 -13.82
CA ALA A 458 27.00 -2.17 -15.24
C ALA A 458 26.75 -3.44 -16.09
N GLY A 459 26.19 -4.49 -15.49
CA GLY A 459 25.89 -5.76 -16.17
C GLY A 459 24.64 -6.44 -15.65
N SER A 460 23.46 -5.97 -16.03
CA SER A 460 22.20 -6.78 -16.03
C SER A 460 21.75 -7.41 -14.68
N TRP A 461 22.17 -6.90 -13.52
CA TRP A 461 21.86 -7.55 -12.23
C TRP A 461 20.37 -7.48 -11.82
N LEU A 462 19.71 -6.33 -12.03
CA LEU A 462 18.30 -6.11 -11.67
C LEU A 462 17.36 -6.96 -12.55
N VAL A 463 17.80 -7.24 -13.78
CA VAL A 463 17.03 -7.97 -14.81
C VAL A 463 17.27 -9.47 -14.71
N ARG A 464 18.51 -9.95 -14.50
CA ARG A 464 18.83 -11.38 -14.41
C ARG A 464 18.18 -12.08 -13.22
N GLN A 465 18.20 -11.47 -12.02
CA GLN A 465 17.51 -12.06 -10.87
C GLN A 465 15.98 -12.06 -11.02
N TRP A 466 15.42 -11.14 -11.80
CA TRP A 466 13.99 -11.12 -12.12
C TRP A 466 13.61 -12.15 -13.20
N GLU A 467 14.50 -12.40 -14.16
CA GLU A 467 14.32 -13.45 -15.18
C GLU A 467 14.49 -14.87 -14.59
N ASP A 468 15.45 -15.07 -13.69
CA ASP A 468 15.73 -16.39 -13.10
C ASP A 468 14.71 -16.80 -12.02
N LYS A 469 14.04 -15.84 -11.35
CA LYS A 469 13.07 -16.12 -10.26
C LYS A 469 11.60 -16.08 -10.66
N ALA A 470 11.28 -15.69 -11.89
CA ALA A 470 9.92 -15.83 -12.41
C ALA A 470 9.54 -17.29 -12.72
N TRP A 471 10.52 -18.22 -12.68
CA TRP A 471 10.38 -19.61 -13.14
C TRP A 471 11.02 -20.69 -12.26
N SER A 472 11.17 -20.46 -10.95
CA SER A 472 11.59 -21.51 -10.00
C SER A 472 10.59 -21.70 -8.87
#